data_AF-A0A8T2IQE1-F1
#
_entry.id   AF-A0A8T2IQE1-F1
#
_cell.length_a   1.000
_cell.length_b   1.000
_cell.length_c   1.000
_cell.angle_alpha   90.00
_cell.angle_beta   90.00
_cell.angle_gamma   90.00
#
_symmetry.space_group_name_H-M   'P 1'
#
loop_
_entity.id
_entity.type
_entity.pdbx_description
1 polymer ?
#
loop_
_entity_poly.entity_id
_entity_poly.type
_entity_poly.pdbx_seq_one_letter_code
_entity_poly.pdbx_strand_id
1 'polypeptide(L)'
;MSDSGHSQPGMFVPGRNRRRRWMDQGPTGNLNLSEPGRDRDPMLRDRDQDRWDGNDDNCGYTIQKTPIILAKPSSDRFLLDQTDLLVVGVLGLQGTGKSTLMSLLSANSPDDDQRSYVFRMQSQEVRERAGNQTSGIDFFISQERIIFLDTQPILSPAILDHLINNDRKLPPEYNLPHTYVEMQSLQTAAFLFTVCHVVIVVQDWFTDFNLYRFLQTAEMLKPSTPSPSNESSGSSGSDEGIEYYPQLVFLQNKAKREDFCPRNLKQMHTVIDKIMLHSHLRYKGTLSMLDCNIFPGLPYDYLESEVNLFFIPTMECDTEDTISRAGSGGIPLFSVLPTYKGHPSFHSLISKLRSQIMSMSRPQLSHTILTEKNWFHYAARIWDGVKKSSALSEYSRLLG
;
A
#
# COMPACT_ATOMS: atom_id res chain seq x y z
N MET A 1 -45.11 64.19 -34.70
CA MET A 1 -45.89 63.60 -33.59
C MET A 1 -45.11 63.85 -32.32
N SER A 2 -45.71 64.68 -31.45
CA SER A 2 -45.49 64.86 -30.00
C SER A 2 -44.08 64.96 -29.43
N ASP A 3 -43.84 66.15 -28.90
CA ASP A 3 -42.72 66.59 -28.06
C ASP A 3 -43.14 66.61 -26.57
N SER A 4 -42.14 66.74 -25.69
CA SER A 4 -42.18 67.28 -24.31
C SER A 4 -42.58 66.41 -23.10
N GLY A 5 -41.81 66.56 -22.00
CA GLY A 5 -42.34 66.51 -20.63
C GLY A 5 -41.44 65.95 -19.52
N HIS A 6 -40.61 66.80 -18.90
CA HIS A 6 -39.93 66.58 -17.60
C HIS A 6 -40.88 66.24 -16.43
N SER A 7 -40.39 65.51 -15.41
CA SER A 7 -40.25 65.96 -14.00
C SER A 7 -40.03 64.79 -13.00
N GLN A 8 -39.02 64.91 -12.12
CA GLN A 8 -38.93 64.24 -10.81
C GLN A 8 -39.99 64.83 -9.85
N PRO A 9 -40.47 64.12 -8.80
CA PRO A 9 -39.80 64.16 -7.48
C PRO A 9 -40.00 62.92 -6.57
N GLY A 10 -39.24 62.87 -5.46
CA GLY A 10 -39.86 62.55 -4.16
C GLY A 10 -39.45 61.25 -3.45
N MET A 11 -38.53 61.41 -2.50
CA MET A 11 -38.26 60.58 -1.33
C MET A 11 -39.51 60.05 -0.61
N PHE A 12 -39.49 58.79 -0.15
CA PHE A 12 -40.13 58.38 1.11
C PHE A 12 -39.48 57.12 1.71
N VAL A 13 -39.01 57.24 2.95
CA VAL A 13 -38.55 56.17 3.85
C VAL A 13 -39.62 56.00 4.93
N PRO A 14 -40.03 54.77 5.25
CA PRO A 14 -40.00 54.31 6.64
C PRO A 14 -39.70 52.79 6.73
N GLY A 15 -39.13 52.21 7.78
CA GLY A 15 -38.79 52.68 9.09
C GLY A 15 -38.00 51.59 9.82
N ARG A 16 -37.19 52.04 10.78
CA ARG A 16 -36.41 51.25 11.73
C ARG A 16 -37.34 50.40 12.62
N ASN A 17 -36.89 49.21 13.01
CA ASN A 17 -36.99 48.84 14.42
C ASN A 17 -35.85 47.90 14.86
N ARG A 18 -34.90 48.50 15.58
CA ARG A 18 -34.02 47.85 16.55
C ARG A 18 -34.84 47.53 17.80
N ARG A 19 -34.67 46.35 18.40
CA ARG A 19 -34.80 46.20 19.86
C ARG A 19 -33.69 45.32 20.41
N ARG A 20 -32.85 45.93 21.24
CA ARG A 20 -31.97 45.30 22.24
C ARG A 20 -32.39 45.83 23.61
N ARG A 21 -32.33 44.94 24.61
CA ARG A 21 -32.07 45.18 26.06
C ARG A 21 -33.29 45.68 26.87
N TRP A 22 -33.61 45.20 28.09
CA TRP A 22 -32.80 44.97 29.30
C TRP A 22 -33.42 43.94 30.29
N MET A 23 -32.58 43.42 31.19
CA MET A 23 -32.88 42.75 32.47
C MET A 23 -33.47 43.72 33.51
N ASP A 24 -34.30 43.25 34.45
CA ASP A 24 -33.95 42.96 35.87
C ASP A 24 -35.20 42.82 36.79
N GLN A 25 -34.98 42.16 37.95
CA GLN A 25 -35.73 42.14 39.23
C GLN A 25 -36.49 40.85 39.63
N GLY A 26 -36.02 40.24 40.75
CA GLY A 26 -36.72 39.23 41.58
C GLY A 26 -37.84 39.85 42.46
N PRO A 27 -38.34 39.25 43.57
CA PRO A 27 -37.59 38.45 44.57
C PRO A 27 -38.31 37.26 45.32
N THR A 28 -37.51 36.54 46.12
CA THR A 28 -37.73 35.90 47.45
C THR A 28 -38.73 34.75 47.72
N GLY A 29 -38.22 33.68 48.37
CA GLY A 29 -38.97 32.75 49.22
C GLY A 29 -38.15 31.56 49.76
N ASN A 30 -37.67 31.66 51.01
CA ASN A 30 -36.93 30.67 51.81
C ASN A 30 -37.77 29.43 52.17
N LEU A 31 -37.11 28.28 52.44
CA LEU A 31 -37.31 27.42 53.64
C LEU A 31 -36.29 26.26 53.67
N ASN A 32 -35.43 26.28 54.69
CA ASN A 32 -34.61 25.14 55.16
C ASN A 32 -35.45 24.25 56.08
N LEU A 33 -35.17 22.94 56.13
CA LEU A 33 -35.00 22.13 57.37
C LEU A 33 -34.67 20.65 57.08
N SER A 34 -33.57 20.20 57.70
CA SER A 34 -33.34 18.85 58.28
C SER A 34 -32.78 17.68 57.43
N GLU A 35 -31.46 17.49 57.55
CA GLU A 35 -30.65 16.26 57.42
C GLU A 35 -31.04 15.16 58.46
N PRO A 36 -30.41 13.95 58.53
CA PRO A 36 -29.34 13.33 57.69
C PRO A 36 -29.53 11.83 57.35
N GLY A 37 -28.72 11.28 56.43
CA GLY A 37 -28.38 9.85 56.47
C GLY A 37 -27.74 9.22 55.22
N ARG A 38 -26.39 9.24 55.17
CA ARG A 38 -25.45 8.18 54.67
C ARG A 38 -25.53 7.79 53.17
N ASP A 39 -24.47 7.66 52.38
CA ASP A 39 -23.05 7.38 52.64
C ASP A 39 -22.18 7.77 51.41
N ARG A 40 -21.01 8.35 51.69
CA ARG A 40 -19.72 8.28 50.94
C ARG A 40 -19.61 8.82 49.49
N ASP A 41 -19.07 10.03 49.38
CA ASP A 41 -18.08 10.39 48.36
C ASP A 41 -16.67 9.94 48.81
N PRO A 42 -15.74 9.65 47.88
CA PRO A 42 -14.80 10.72 47.54
C PRO A 42 -14.42 10.82 46.06
N MET A 43 -14.22 12.06 45.62
CA MET A 43 -13.33 12.42 44.51
C MET A 43 -12.08 11.54 44.48
N LEU A 44 -11.83 10.87 43.36
CA LEU A 44 -10.51 10.37 42.99
C LEU A 44 -10.00 11.23 41.83
N ARG A 45 -9.05 12.09 42.18
CA ARG A 45 -8.07 12.63 41.24
C ARG A 45 -7.30 11.43 40.68
N ASP A 46 -7.42 11.17 39.39
CA ASP A 46 -6.54 10.26 38.67
C ASP A 46 -5.09 10.72 38.84
N ARG A 47 -4.37 10.01 39.69
CA ARG A 47 -2.97 10.23 40.03
C ARG A 47 -2.23 8.90 39.90
N ASP A 48 -2.33 8.26 38.74
CA ASP A 48 -1.59 7.04 38.39
C ASP A 48 -1.28 6.95 36.88
N GLN A 49 -0.80 8.06 36.27
CA GLN A 49 -0.30 8.06 34.88
C GLN A 49 1.23 8.17 34.79
N ASP A 50 1.96 8.07 35.90
CA ASP A 50 3.43 8.25 35.93
C ASP A 50 4.11 7.13 36.75
N ARG A 51 4.07 5.87 36.30
CA ARG A 51 5.04 4.86 36.75
C ARG A 51 5.09 3.54 35.96
N TRP A 52 5.48 3.59 34.70
CA TRP A 52 6.04 2.40 34.03
C TRP A 52 7.21 2.82 33.12
N ASP A 53 8.31 3.25 33.73
CA ASP A 53 9.64 3.16 33.12
C ASP A 53 10.19 1.78 33.42
N GLY A 54 10.29 0.94 32.39
CA GLY A 54 10.78 -0.43 32.50
C GLY A 54 11.23 -0.99 31.16
N ASN A 55 12.50 -0.74 30.83
CA ASN A 55 13.36 -1.51 29.92
C ASN A 55 12.86 -1.74 28.47
N ASP A 56 12.94 -0.69 27.65
CA ASP A 56 12.98 -0.82 26.18
C ASP A 56 14.44 -0.97 25.70
N ASP A 57 14.92 -2.21 25.69
CA ASP A 57 16.03 -2.64 24.82
C ASP A 57 15.44 -3.51 23.70
N ASN A 58 14.69 -2.89 22.78
CA ASN A 58 14.42 -3.47 21.47
C ASN A 58 14.51 -2.36 20.41
N CYS A 59 15.61 -2.36 19.66
CA CYS A 59 15.99 -1.30 18.75
C CYS A 59 15.21 -1.42 17.43
N GLY A 60 14.08 -0.72 17.31
CA GLY A 60 13.29 -0.60 16.08
C GLY A 60 12.62 0.76 16.00
N TYR A 61 13.30 1.77 15.46
CA TYR A 61 12.80 3.15 15.44
C TYR A 61 11.76 3.36 14.32
N THR A 62 10.50 3.59 14.69
CA THR A 62 9.43 4.00 13.75
C THR A 62 9.46 5.51 13.51
N ILE A 63 9.60 5.95 12.25
CA ILE A 63 9.58 7.38 11.86
C ILE A 63 8.13 7.80 11.48
N GLN A 64 7.64 8.91 12.05
CA GLN A 64 6.33 9.50 11.71
C GLN A 64 6.36 10.46 10.47
N LYS A 65 5.47 10.14 9.53
CA LYS A 65 4.61 10.89 8.57
C LYS A 65 5.06 12.25 7.99
N THR A 66 5.30 12.25 6.66
CA THR A 66 5.04 13.32 5.66
C THR A 66 5.03 12.70 4.25
N PRO A 67 4.33 13.27 3.25
CA PRO A 67 4.20 12.67 1.92
C PRO A 67 5.56 12.74 1.19
N ILE A 68 6.09 11.59 0.79
CA ILE A 68 7.41 11.38 0.16
C ILE A 68 8.56 11.38 1.20
N ILE A 69 8.85 10.21 1.79
CA ILE A 69 10.13 9.95 2.47
C ILE A 69 11.17 9.49 1.42
N LEU A 70 11.56 10.42 0.56
CA LEU A 70 12.89 10.39 -0.09
C LEU A 70 13.72 11.64 0.29
N ALA A 71 13.19 12.50 1.17
CA ALA A 71 13.75 13.82 1.45
C ALA A 71 13.94 14.14 2.94
N LYS A 72 13.94 13.14 3.85
CA LYS A 72 14.37 13.37 5.24
C LYS A 72 15.83 12.94 5.42
N PRO A 73 16.70 13.77 6.04
CA PRO A 73 18.10 13.43 6.34
C PRO A 73 18.26 12.29 7.37
N SER A 74 17.15 11.72 7.86
CA SER A 74 17.15 10.60 8.79
C SER A 74 17.26 9.24 8.08
N SER A 75 16.81 9.07 6.84
CA SER A 75 16.92 7.77 6.13
C SER A 75 18.36 7.44 5.74
N ASP A 76 19.13 8.45 5.33
CA ASP A 76 20.55 8.31 4.96
C ASP A 76 21.43 7.79 6.14
N ARG A 77 21.02 8.06 7.38
CA ARG A 77 21.73 7.58 8.58
C ARG A 77 21.64 6.06 8.79
N PHE A 78 20.65 5.40 8.19
CA PHE A 78 20.45 3.94 8.31
C PHE A 78 21.04 3.16 7.13
N LEU A 79 21.49 3.87 6.09
CA LEU A 79 22.09 3.29 4.89
C LEU A 79 23.59 3.09 5.10
N LEU A 80 24.10 1.97 4.61
CA LEU A 80 25.49 1.61 4.66
C LEU A 80 26.13 1.75 3.27
N ASP A 81 27.45 1.89 3.24
CA ASP A 81 28.23 1.85 1.99
C ASP A 81 28.44 0.41 1.51
N GLN A 82 27.39 -0.41 1.62
CA GLN A 82 27.36 -1.81 1.17
C GLN A 82 26.78 -1.90 -0.24
N THR A 83 27.38 -2.77 -1.05
CA THR A 83 26.91 -3.16 -2.39
C THR A 83 26.03 -4.41 -2.31
N ASP A 84 25.49 -4.87 -3.45
CA ASP A 84 24.62 -6.05 -3.52
C ASP A 84 23.28 -5.90 -2.77
N LEU A 85 22.67 -4.73 -2.93
CA LEU A 85 21.37 -4.42 -2.35
C LEU A 85 20.22 -5.12 -3.10
N LEU A 86 19.21 -5.56 -2.36
CA LEU A 86 17.93 -6.01 -2.91
C LEU A 86 16.85 -4.98 -2.56
N VAL A 87 16.00 -4.64 -3.53
CA VAL A 87 14.93 -3.64 -3.38
C VAL A 87 13.64 -4.24 -3.87
N VAL A 88 12.66 -4.30 -2.98
CA VAL A 88 11.33 -4.86 -3.20
C VAL A 88 10.29 -3.76 -3.07
N GLY A 89 9.58 -3.48 -4.16
CA GLY A 89 8.43 -2.59 -4.16
C GLY A 89 7.12 -3.36 -4.21
N VAL A 90 6.03 -2.74 -3.76
CA VAL A 90 4.68 -3.30 -3.86
C VAL A 90 3.76 -2.36 -4.63
N LEU A 91 2.84 -2.92 -5.42
CA LEU A 91 1.76 -2.23 -6.10
C LEU A 91 0.45 -2.97 -5.86
N GLY A 92 -0.67 -2.25 -5.96
CA GLY A 92 -2.00 -2.85 -5.88
C GLY A 92 -3.07 -1.91 -5.36
N LEU A 93 -4.31 -2.30 -5.57
CA LEU A 93 -5.50 -1.51 -5.25
C LEU A 93 -5.70 -1.34 -3.73
N GLN A 94 -6.70 -0.54 -3.37
CA GLN A 94 -7.06 -0.33 -1.97
C GLN A 94 -7.63 -1.62 -1.37
N GLY A 95 -7.27 -1.93 -0.12
CA GLY A 95 -7.81 -3.09 0.59
C GLY A 95 -7.24 -4.45 0.17
N THR A 96 -6.26 -4.50 -0.74
CA THR A 96 -5.64 -5.76 -1.19
C THR A 96 -4.67 -6.38 -0.18
N GLY A 97 -4.24 -5.63 0.84
CA GLY A 97 -3.37 -6.15 1.92
C GLY A 97 -1.85 -5.94 1.72
N LYS A 98 -1.44 -4.99 0.87
CA LYS A 98 -0.02 -4.65 0.59
C LYS A 98 0.83 -4.44 1.85
N SER A 99 0.45 -3.51 2.71
CA SER A 99 1.20 -3.17 3.93
C SER A 99 1.33 -4.35 4.91
N THR A 100 0.28 -5.17 5.03
CA THR A 100 0.30 -6.41 5.81
C THR A 100 1.32 -7.39 5.24
N LEU A 101 1.28 -7.65 3.93
CA LEU A 101 2.22 -8.55 3.26
C LEU A 101 3.66 -8.05 3.36
N MET A 102 3.90 -6.76 3.12
CA MET A 102 5.23 -6.18 3.22
C MET A 102 5.80 -6.26 4.64
N SER A 103 4.96 -6.11 5.67
CA SER A 103 5.39 -6.29 7.07
C SER A 103 5.79 -7.75 7.35
N LEU A 104 4.98 -8.71 6.90
CA LEU A 104 5.24 -10.14 7.05
C LEU A 104 6.46 -10.64 6.27
N LEU A 105 6.76 -10.02 5.11
CA LEU A 105 7.94 -10.35 4.31
C LEU A 105 9.22 -9.74 4.86
N SER A 106 9.12 -8.61 5.58
CA SER A 106 10.28 -7.83 5.99
C SER A 106 10.80 -8.18 7.38
N ALA A 107 9.94 -8.19 8.41
CA ALA A 107 10.39 -8.39 9.79
C ALA A 107 9.36 -9.09 10.71
N ASN A 108 8.07 -9.05 10.39
CA ASN A 108 7.02 -9.56 11.27
C ASN A 108 6.66 -11.03 11.00
N SER A 109 6.18 -11.71 12.04
CA SER A 109 5.53 -13.02 11.98
C SER A 109 4.01 -12.88 11.91
N PRO A 110 3.27 -13.85 11.33
CA PRO A 110 1.81 -13.89 11.44
C PRO A 110 1.25 -13.90 12.87
N ASP A 111 2.08 -14.31 13.85
CA ASP A 111 1.71 -14.38 15.27
C ASP A 111 1.90 -13.05 16.02
N ASP A 112 2.57 -12.07 15.40
CA ASP A 112 2.82 -10.77 16.02
C ASP A 112 1.52 -9.95 16.11
N ASP A 113 1.42 -9.07 17.12
CA ASP A 113 0.32 -8.12 17.19
C ASP A 113 0.33 -7.22 15.94
N GLN A 114 -0.81 -7.09 15.26
CA GLN A 114 -0.98 -6.24 14.08
C GLN A 114 -0.57 -4.78 14.32
N ARG A 115 -0.57 -4.32 15.58
CA ARG A 115 -0.10 -2.99 15.96
C ARG A 115 1.42 -2.83 15.91
N SER A 116 2.16 -3.93 16.03
CA SER A 116 3.63 -3.97 15.95
C SER A 116 4.16 -4.05 14.52
N TYR A 117 3.28 -4.14 13.53
CA TYR A 117 3.68 -4.26 12.14
C TYR A 117 4.41 -3.00 11.67
N VAL A 118 5.54 -3.22 10.98
CA VAL A 118 6.39 -2.16 10.45
C VAL A 118 5.60 -1.21 9.53
N PHE A 119 4.82 -1.76 8.60
CA PHE A 119 3.92 -1.00 7.76
C PHE A 119 2.51 -1.06 8.34
N ARG A 120 1.98 0.12 8.69
CA ARG A 120 0.70 0.21 9.40
C ARG A 120 -0.45 -0.32 8.57
N MET A 121 -1.15 -1.31 9.13
CA MET A 121 -2.37 -1.85 8.56
C MET A 121 -3.53 -0.85 8.62
N GLN A 122 -4.48 -1.02 7.72
CA GLN A 122 -5.74 -0.27 7.75
C GLN A 122 -6.54 -0.66 9.00
N SER A 123 -6.84 0.31 9.86
CA SER A 123 -7.68 0.07 11.03
C SER A 123 -9.12 -0.24 10.62
N GLN A 124 -9.86 -0.90 11.51
CA GLN A 124 -11.28 -1.19 11.28
C GLN A 124 -12.09 0.09 11.04
N GLU A 125 -11.85 1.15 11.80
CA GLU A 125 -12.52 2.45 11.62
C GLU A 125 -12.29 3.06 10.23
N VAL A 126 -11.05 2.98 9.73
CA VAL A 126 -10.71 3.49 8.39
C VAL A 126 -11.34 2.62 7.32
N ARG A 127 -11.44 1.30 7.54
CA ARG A 127 -12.13 0.37 6.63
C ARG A 127 -13.62 0.64 6.54
N GLU A 128 -14.28 0.90 7.67
CA GLU A 128 -15.71 1.25 7.71
C GLU A 128 -16.01 2.57 7.01
N ARG A 129 -15.06 3.50 6.98
CA ARG A 129 -15.14 4.76 6.23
C ARG A 129 -14.62 4.66 4.79
N ALA A 130 -14.27 3.47 4.32
CA ALA A 130 -13.65 3.25 3.02
C ALA A 130 -12.39 4.12 2.75
N GLY A 131 -11.65 4.50 3.80
CA GLY A 131 -10.45 5.33 3.70
C GLY A 131 -9.18 4.53 3.38
N ASN A 132 -8.08 5.22 3.09
CA ASN A 132 -6.75 4.63 2.94
C ASN A 132 -5.88 4.92 4.18
N GLN A 133 -4.93 4.04 4.48
CA GLN A 133 -3.98 4.20 5.59
C GLN A 133 -2.61 4.70 5.10
N THR A 134 -2.08 4.06 4.06
CA THR A 134 -0.79 4.41 3.45
C THR A 134 -0.93 5.66 2.58
N SER A 135 0.00 6.60 2.73
CA SER A 135 0.05 7.87 1.99
C SER A 135 1.47 8.13 1.49
N GLY A 136 1.68 8.15 0.17
CA GLY A 136 3.01 8.22 -0.43
C GLY A 136 3.69 6.86 -0.52
N ILE A 137 5.01 6.83 -0.28
CA ILE A 137 5.85 5.62 -0.29
C ILE A 137 6.57 5.56 1.06
N ASP A 138 6.34 4.49 1.81
CA ASP A 138 7.01 4.18 3.06
C ASP A 138 8.25 3.31 2.79
N PHE A 139 9.28 3.49 3.60
CA PHE A 139 10.60 2.89 3.42
C PHE A 139 11.01 2.11 4.66
N PHE A 140 11.50 0.88 4.47
CA PHE A 140 12.04 0.05 5.54
C PHE A 140 13.24 -0.77 5.06
N ILE A 141 14.18 -1.06 5.97
CA ILE A 141 15.32 -1.95 5.72
C ILE A 141 15.27 -3.08 6.74
N SER A 142 15.28 -4.33 6.28
CA SER A 142 15.31 -5.50 7.17
C SER A 142 16.70 -5.74 7.78
N GLN A 143 16.78 -6.69 8.70
CA GLN A 143 18.06 -7.11 9.31
C GLN A 143 19.00 -7.74 8.27
N GLU A 144 18.45 -8.41 7.25
CA GLU A 144 19.16 -8.97 6.11
C GLU A 144 19.56 -7.91 5.05
N ARG A 145 19.42 -6.61 5.37
CA ARG A 145 19.75 -5.48 4.49
C ARG A 145 18.94 -5.45 3.19
N ILE A 146 17.71 -5.93 3.23
CA ILE A 146 16.78 -5.83 2.11
C ILE A 146 15.94 -4.57 2.26
N ILE A 147 15.83 -3.78 1.19
CA ILE A 147 15.04 -2.55 1.14
C ILE A 147 13.62 -2.90 0.71
N PHE A 148 12.64 -2.47 1.49
CA PHE A 148 11.21 -2.63 1.24
C PHE A 148 10.53 -1.27 1.05
N LEU A 149 9.77 -1.14 -0.03
CA LEU A 149 8.99 0.05 -0.37
C LEU A 149 7.49 -0.28 -0.38
N ASP A 150 6.75 0.21 0.62
CA ASP A 150 5.28 0.10 0.65
C ASP A 150 4.66 1.35 0.02
N THR A 151 3.79 1.19 -0.97
CA THR A 151 3.18 2.34 -1.66
C THR A 151 1.72 2.53 -1.28
N GLN A 152 1.28 3.78 -1.40
CA GLN A 152 -0.14 4.11 -1.43
C GLN A 152 -0.88 3.28 -2.49
N PRO A 153 -2.19 3.02 -2.31
CA PRO A 153 -2.95 2.25 -3.29
C PRO A 153 -3.06 3.00 -4.62
N ILE A 154 -2.88 2.27 -5.72
CA ILE A 154 -3.09 2.81 -7.07
C ILE A 154 -4.58 3.00 -7.33
N LEU A 155 -4.92 4.05 -8.09
CA LEU A 155 -6.31 4.35 -8.52
C LEU A 155 -7.31 4.39 -7.33
N SER A 156 -6.88 4.87 -6.16
CA SER A 156 -7.67 4.80 -4.92
C SER A 156 -8.85 5.78 -4.93
N PRO A 157 -10.10 5.30 -4.76
CA PRO A 157 -11.26 6.16 -4.59
C PRO A 157 -11.18 7.04 -3.33
N ALA A 158 -10.58 6.54 -2.25
CA ALA A 158 -10.41 7.30 -1.01
C ALA A 158 -9.54 8.55 -1.20
N ILE A 159 -8.47 8.44 -2.00
CA ILE A 159 -7.60 9.58 -2.33
C ILE A 159 -8.37 10.60 -3.18
N LEU A 160 -9.16 10.12 -4.14
CA LEU A 160 -10.00 10.97 -4.98
C LEU A 160 -11.08 11.70 -4.17
N ASP A 161 -11.79 11.00 -3.30
CA ASP A 161 -12.80 11.59 -2.41
C ASP A 161 -12.18 12.64 -1.48
N HIS A 162 -11.00 12.36 -0.93
CA HIS A 162 -10.27 13.35 -0.13
C HIS A 162 -9.88 14.60 -0.93
N LEU A 163 -9.54 14.46 -2.21
CA LEU A 163 -9.22 15.60 -3.08
C LEU A 163 -10.46 16.46 -3.38
N ILE A 164 -11.60 15.83 -3.64
CA ILE A 164 -12.87 16.51 -3.91
C ILE A 164 -13.35 17.27 -2.67
N ASN A 165 -13.33 16.62 -1.50
CA ASN A 165 -13.91 17.18 -0.28
C ASN A 165 -13.04 18.24 0.40
N ASN A 166 -11.71 18.22 0.21
CA ASN A 166 -10.79 19.17 0.85
C ASN A 166 -10.37 20.33 -0.06
N ASP A 167 -11.01 20.47 -1.22
CA ASP A 167 -10.86 21.59 -2.17
C ASP A 167 -9.38 22.00 -2.37
N ARG A 168 -8.51 20.98 -2.43
CA ARG A 168 -7.08 21.22 -2.65
C ARG A 168 -6.93 21.78 -4.05
N LYS A 169 -6.36 22.98 -4.15
CA LYS A 169 -5.97 23.57 -5.43
C LYS A 169 -5.14 22.54 -6.20
N LEU A 170 -5.73 21.98 -7.24
CA LEU A 170 -5.03 21.10 -8.16
C LEU A 170 -3.87 21.91 -8.78
N PRO A 171 -2.73 21.27 -9.06
CA PRO A 171 -1.71 21.91 -9.87
C PRO A 171 -2.35 22.39 -11.18
N PRO A 172 -1.95 23.56 -11.71
CA PRO A 172 -2.61 24.19 -12.86
C PRO A 172 -2.53 23.35 -14.15
N GLU A 173 -1.67 22.34 -14.17
CA GLU A 173 -1.52 21.39 -15.27
C GLU A 173 -2.62 20.29 -15.29
N TYR A 174 -3.41 20.18 -14.22
CA TYR A 174 -4.49 19.19 -14.10
C TYR A 174 -5.87 19.85 -14.04
N ASN A 175 -6.72 19.52 -14.99
CA ASN A 175 -8.09 20.04 -15.06
C ASN A 175 -9.05 19.30 -14.12
N LEU A 176 -8.87 17.99 -13.96
CA LEU A 176 -9.80 17.12 -13.24
C LEU A 176 -9.06 16.28 -12.18
N PRO A 177 -9.67 16.08 -10.99
CA PRO A 177 -9.01 15.38 -9.89
C PRO A 177 -8.78 13.90 -10.18
N HIS A 178 -9.60 13.25 -11.03
CA HIS A 178 -9.40 11.85 -11.40
C HIS A 178 -8.15 11.65 -12.25
N THR A 179 -7.89 12.54 -13.22
CA THR A 179 -6.68 12.54 -14.05
C THR A 179 -5.44 12.70 -13.18
N TYR A 180 -5.51 13.57 -12.17
CA TYR A 180 -4.42 13.75 -11.22
C TYR A 180 -4.09 12.48 -10.41
N VAL A 181 -5.11 11.78 -9.89
CA VAL A 181 -4.93 10.52 -9.14
C VAL A 181 -4.38 9.41 -10.04
N GLU A 182 -4.83 9.34 -11.29
CA GLU A 182 -4.31 8.40 -12.28
C GLU A 182 -2.84 8.69 -12.59
N MET A 183 -2.47 9.95 -12.82
CA MET A 183 -1.08 10.35 -13.06
C MET A 183 -0.19 10.06 -11.86
N GLN A 184 -0.66 10.32 -10.64
CA GLN A 184 0.09 10.02 -9.43
C GLN A 184 0.37 8.51 -9.32
N SER A 185 -0.60 7.68 -9.70
CA SER A 185 -0.45 6.22 -9.72
C SER A 185 0.61 5.79 -10.75
N LEU A 186 0.55 6.32 -11.97
CA LEU A 186 1.53 6.03 -13.02
C LEU A 186 2.94 6.50 -12.66
N GLN A 187 3.08 7.70 -12.08
CA GLN A 187 4.36 8.21 -11.57
C GLN A 187 4.97 7.28 -10.52
N THR A 188 4.14 6.78 -9.60
CA THR A 188 4.59 5.83 -8.56
C THR A 188 5.03 4.50 -9.17
N ALA A 189 4.25 3.94 -10.10
CA ALA A 189 4.59 2.68 -10.76
C ALA A 189 5.85 2.78 -11.62
N ALA A 190 5.97 3.84 -12.43
CA ALA A 190 7.15 4.13 -13.24
C ALA A 190 8.41 4.28 -12.36
N PHE A 191 8.29 4.99 -11.24
CA PHE A 191 9.37 5.10 -10.26
C PHE A 191 9.82 3.73 -9.73
N LEU A 192 8.88 2.89 -9.26
CA LEU A 192 9.22 1.55 -8.77
C LEU A 192 9.84 0.67 -9.86
N PHE A 193 9.36 0.75 -11.10
CA PHE A 193 9.94 -0.02 -12.21
C PHE A 193 11.40 0.34 -12.49
N THR A 194 11.81 1.55 -12.14
CA THR A 194 13.18 2.01 -12.33
C THR A 194 14.09 1.70 -11.13
N VAL A 195 13.60 1.79 -9.89
CA VAL A 195 14.45 1.70 -8.69
C VAL A 195 14.41 0.35 -7.97
N CYS A 196 13.47 -0.54 -8.35
CA CYS A 196 13.30 -1.85 -7.71
C CYS A 196 13.89 -3.00 -8.54
N HIS A 197 14.29 -4.05 -7.83
CA HIS A 197 14.62 -5.34 -8.42
C HIS A 197 13.38 -6.20 -8.61
N VAL A 198 12.52 -6.23 -7.59
CA VAL A 198 11.26 -6.97 -7.58
C VAL A 198 10.12 -6.01 -7.30
N VAL A 199 9.04 -6.12 -8.09
CA VAL A 199 7.78 -5.42 -7.84
C VAL A 199 6.67 -6.46 -7.65
N ILE A 200 6.08 -6.48 -6.46
CA ILE A 200 4.99 -7.37 -6.09
C ILE A 200 3.67 -6.68 -6.42
N VAL A 201 2.87 -7.27 -7.30
CA VAL A 201 1.53 -6.80 -7.65
C VAL A 201 0.51 -7.60 -6.85
N VAL A 202 -0.10 -6.96 -5.85
CA VAL A 202 -1.07 -7.61 -4.96
C VAL A 202 -2.50 -7.40 -5.46
N GLN A 203 -3.20 -8.50 -5.71
CA GLN A 203 -4.61 -8.55 -6.11
C GLN A 203 -5.43 -9.29 -5.06
N ASP A 204 -6.70 -8.95 -4.90
CA ASP A 204 -7.64 -9.67 -4.02
C ASP A 204 -8.78 -10.38 -4.76
N TRP A 205 -8.86 -10.24 -6.08
CA TRP A 205 -9.75 -10.99 -6.97
C TRP A 205 -9.10 -11.16 -8.35
N PHE A 206 -9.47 -12.22 -9.07
CA PHE A 206 -8.94 -12.55 -10.40
C PHE A 206 -10.08 -12.56 -11.42
N THR A 207 -10.01 -11.93 -12.61
CA THR A 207 -8.90 -11.18 -13.24
C THR A 207 -9.24 -9.69 -13.40
N ASP A 208 -8.39 -8.78 -12.91
CA ASP A 208 -8.55 -7.34 -13.13
C ASP A 208 -7.77 -6.84 -14.36
N PHE A 209 -8.45 -6.68 -15.50
CA PHE A 209 -7.86 -6.18 -16.75
C PHE A 209 -7.35 -4.73 -16.66
N ASN A 210 -7.97 -3.89 -15.83
CA ASN A 210 -7.54 -2.49 -15.70
C ASN A 210 -6.16 -2.41 -15.07
N LEU A 211 -5.85 -3.31 -14.13
CA LEU A 211 -4.53 -3.41 -13.51
C LEU A 211 -3.46 -3.79 -14.54
N TYR A 212 -3.69 -4.81 -15.36
CA TYR A 212 -2.71 -5.22 -16.37
C TYR A 212 -2.47 -4.14 -17.42
N ARG A 213 -3.54 -3.47 -17.88
CA ARG A 213 -3.43 -2.31 -18.77
C ARG A 213 -2.64 -1.18 -18.12
N PHE A 214 -2.90 -0.90 -16.84
CA PHE A 214 -2.17 0.11 -16.07
C PHE A 214 -0.67 -0.21 -15.99
N LEU A 215 -0.29 -1.48 -15.75
CA LEU A 215 1.12 -1.89 -15.71
C LEU A 215 1.82 -1.67 -17.06
N GLN A 216 1.16 -2.03 -18.17
CA GLN A 216 1.67 -1.79 -19.52
C GLN A 216 1.83 -0.29 -19.83
N THR A 217 0.87 0.54 -19.40
CA THR A 217 0.98 1.99 -19.52
C THR A 217 2.15 2.53 -18.68
N ALA A 218 2.31 2.07 -17.44
CA ALA A 218 3.41 2.51 -16.56
C ALA A 218 4.78 2.10 -17.11
N GLU A 219 4.86 0.93 -17.76
CA GLU A 219 6.08 0.44 -18.43
C GLU A 219 6.54 1.42 -19.53
N MET A 220 5.63 1.91 -20.37
CA MET A 220 5.95 2.87 -21.44
C MET A 220 6.33 4.27 -20.94
N LEU A 221 5.97 4.61 -19.70
CA LEU A 221 6.16 5.94 -19.12
C LEU A 221 7.39 6.04 -18.20
N LYS A 222 8.09 4.92 -17.97
CA LYS A 222 9.28 4.93 -17.12
C LYS A 222 10.44 5.67 -17.81
N PRO A 223 11.29 6.38 -17.06
CA PRO A 223 12.49 6.99 -17.62
C PRO A 223 13.41 5.92 -18.22
N SER A 224 13.98 6.19 -19.39
CA SER A 224 14.99 5.32 -19.99
C SER A 224 16.20 5.24 -19.06
N THR A 225 16.46 4.05 -18.55
CA THR A 225 17.65 3.76 -17.75
C THR A 225 18.54 2.81 -18.52
N PRO A 226 19.79 3.21 -18.78
CA PRO A 226 20.67 2.39 -19.58
C PRO A 226 21.21 1.22 -18.72
N SER A 227 21.18 -0.01 -19.26
CA SER A 227 21.70 -1.19 -18.55
C SER A 227 23.23 -1.23 -18.53
N PRO A 228 23.84 -1.85 -17.50
CA PRO A 228 25.26 -2.17 -17.53
C PRO A 228 25.52 -3.30 -18.53
N SER A 229 26.26 -3.00 -19.59
CA SER A 229 26.79 -4.01 -20.51
C SER A 229 27.95 -4.76 -19.85
N ASN A 230 27.77 -6.06 -19.64
CA ASN A 230 28.85 -7.00 -19.34
C ASN A 230 28.62 -8.29 -20.13
N GLU A 231 28.72 -8.23 -21.45
CA GLU A 231 29.26 -9.35 -22.24
C GLU A 231 30.07 -8.78 -23.40
N SER A 232 31.40 -8.83 -23.26
CA SER A 232 32.34 -8.65 -24.35
C SER A 232 32.26 -9.85 -25.29
N SER A 233 31.32 -9.82 -26.22
CA SER A 233 31.28 -10.71 -27.37
C SER A 233 30.93 -9.87 -28.59
N GLY A 234 31.94 -9.51 -29.37
CA GLY A 234 31.77 -8.75 -30.60
C GLY A 234 30.79 -9.43 -31.54
N SER A 235 29.64 -8.79 -31.75
CA SER A 235 28.80 -9.02 -32.92
C SER A 235 28.18 -7.69 -33.31
N SER A 236 28.52 -7.25 -34.53
CA SER A 236 27.95 -6.10 -35.18
C SER A 236 26.44 -6.28 -35.39
N GLY A 237 25.64 -5.63 -34.55
CA GLY A 237 24.20 -5.45 -34.70
C GLY A 237 23.77 -4.38 -33.70
N SER A 238 23.07 -3.35 -34.18
CA SER A 238 22.49 -2.20 -33.44
C SER A 238 22.40 -2.38 -31.92
N ASP A 239 23.39 -1.83 -31.20
CA ASP A 239 23.43 -1.80 -29.73
C ASP A 239 22.44 -0.73 -29.24
N GLU A 240 21.13 -1.02 -29.37
CA GLU A 240 20.12 -0.42 -28.50
C GLU A 240 20.45 -0.91 -27.08
N GLY A 241 21.15 -0.06 -26.33
CA GLY A 241 21.55 -0.38 -24.97
C GLY A 241 20.39 -0.99 -24.21
N ILE A 242 20.56 -2.24 -23.77
CA ILE A 242 19.50 -3.05 -23.17
C ILE A 242 18.82 -2.20 -22.09
N GLU A 243 17.50 -2.05 -22.14
CA GLU A 243 16.79 -1.28 -21.14
C GLU A 243 16.53 -2.15 -19.90
N TYR A 244 16.69 -1.58 -18.70
CA TYR A 244 16.41 -2.31 -17.47
C TYR A 244 14.90 -2.49 -17.27
N TYR A 245 14.50 -3.72 -16.94
CA TYR A 245 13.14 -4.07 -16.52
C TYR A 245 13.17 -4.92 -15.25
N PRO A 246 12.37 -4.56 -14.23
CA PRO A 246 12.33 -5.27 -12.97
C PRO A 246 11.62 -6.62 -13.12
N GLN A 247 11.80 -7.46 -12.13
CA GLN A 247 11.04 -8.68 -11.97
C GLN A 247 9.65 -8.38 -11.40
N LEU A 248 8.62 -8.93 -12.03
CA LEU A 248 7.24 -8.76 -11.59
C LEU A 248 6.74 -10.05 -10.95
N VAL A 249 6.14 -9.95 -9.76
CA VAL A 249 5.54 -11.08 -9.05
C VAL A 249 4.07 -10.77 -8.82
N PHE A 250 3.18 -11.61 -9.35
CA PHE A 250 1.75 -11.51 -9.12
C PHE A 250 1.38 -12.28 -7.85
N LEU A 251 0.75 -11.58 -6.91
CA LEU A 251 0.34 -12.17 -5.65
C LEU A 251 -1.19 -12.08 -5.51
N GLN A 252 -1.84 -13.24 -5.57
CA GLN A 252 -3.27 -13.37 -5.33
C GLN A 252 -3.50 -13.53 -3.82
N ASN A 253 -3.84 -12.43 -3.16
CA ASN A 253 -4.20 -12.43 -1.76
C ASN A 253 -5.67 -12.82 -1.57
N LYS A 254 -6.02 -13.26 -0.35
CA LYS A 254 -7.36 -13.76 0.00
C LYS A 254 -7.79 -14.92 -0.91
N ALA A 255 -6.83 -15.72 -1.38
CA ALA A 255 -7.07 -16.86 -2.24
C ALA A 255 -7.97 -17.88 -1.54
N LYS A 256 -8.94 -18.40 -2.27
CA LYS A 256 -9.90 -19.38 -1.79
C LYS A 256 -9.47 -20.78 -2.20
N ARG A 257 -10.12 -21.79 -1.62
CA ARG A 257 -9.95 -23.21 -1.98
C ARG A 257 -10.01 -23.47 -3.49
N GLU A 258 -10.86 -22.76 -4.21
CA GLU A 258 -11.02 -22.91 -5.66
C GLU A 258 -9.77 -22.48 -6.45
N ASP A 259 -9.00 -21.50 -5.95
CA ASP A 259 -7.77 -21.02 -6.59
C ASP A 259 -6.66 -22.08 -6.50
N PHE A 260 -6.62 -22.86 -5.42
CA PHE A 260 -5.70 -23.99 -5.21
C PHE A 260 -6.11 -25.26 -5.99
N CYS A 261 -6.97 -25.15 -7.00
CA CYS A 261 -7.21 -26.24 -7.94
C CYS A 261 -6.20 -26.18 -9.09
N PRO A 262 -5.47 -27.26 -9.44
CA PRO A 262 -4.50 -27.26 -10.55
C PRO A 262 -5.09 -26.78 -11.89
N ARG A 263 -6.37 -27.09 -12.15
CA ARG A 263 -7.07 -26.61 -13.35
C ARG A 263 -7.17 -25.09 -13.37
N ASN A 264 -7.53 -24.47 -12.25
CA ASN A 264 -7.65 -23.02 -12.13
C ASN A 264 -6.27 -22.36 -12.16
N LEU A 265 -5.28 -22.98 -11.51
CA LEU A 265 -3.87 -22.56 -11.62
C LEU A 265 -3.41 -22.48 -13.08
N LYS A 266 -3.61 -23.53 -13.87
CA LYS A 266 -3.24 -23.53 -15.31
C LYS A 266 -3.95 -22.42 -16.08
N GLN A 267 -5.25 -22.22 -15.82
CA GLN A 267 -6.02 -21.14 -16.46
C GLN A 267 -5.49 -19.75 -16.11
N MET A 268 -5.16 -19.50 -14.84
CA MET A 268 -4.59 -18.22 -14.40
C MET A 268 -3.26 -17.94 -15.09
N HIS A 269 -2.37 -18.93 -15.16
CA HIS A 269 -1.10 -18.82 -15.87
C HIS A 269 -1.29 -18.48 -17.37
N THR A 270 -2.19 -19.19 -18.06
CA THR A 270 -2.48 -18.92 -19.48
C THR A 270 -3.08 -17.52 -19.70
N VAL A 271 -3.96 -17.06 -18.82
CA VAL A 271 -4.58 -15.73 -18.95
C VAL A 271 -3.57 -14.61 -18.73
N ILE A 272 -2.79 -14.68 -17.65
CA ILE A 272 -1.75 -13.68 -17.36
C ILE A 272 -0.75 -13.61 -18.50
N ASP A 273 -0.31 -14.77 -19.00
CA ASP A 273 0.65 -14.83 -20.09
C ASP A 273 0.12 -14.16 -21.37
N LYS A 274 -1.13 -14.45 -21.75
CA LYS A 274 -1.75 -13.82 -22.93
C LYS A 274 -1.91 -12.32 -22.80
N ILE A 275 -2.24 -11.82 -21.60
CA ILE A 275 -2.42 -10.38 -21.38
C ILE A 275 -1.06 -9.67 -21.39
N MET A 276 -0.02 -10.28 -20.82
CA MET A 276 1.31 -9.69 -20.66
C MET A 276 2.29 -10.05 -21.79
N LEU A 277 1.84 -10.73 -22.85
CA LEU A 277 2.67 -11.24 -23.94
C LEU A 277 3.60 -10.18 -24.58
N HIS A 278 3.14 -8.93 -24.65
CA HIS A 278 3.88 -7.81 -25.25
C HIS A 278 4.58 -6.91 -24.22
N SER A 279 4.53 -7.25 -22.93
CA SER A 279 5.26 -6.53 -21.89
C SER A 279 6.72 -6.98 -21.85
N HIS A 280 7.64 -6.04 -21.68
CA HIS A 280 9.06 -6.33 -21.48
C HIS A 280 9.41 -6.61 -20.01
N LEU A 281 8.44 -6.48 -19.09
CA LEU A 281 8.62 -6.81 -17.67
C LEU A 281 8.95 -8.29 -17.48
N ARG A 282 9.81 -8.60 -16.51
CA ARG A 282 10.24 -9.98 -16.25
C ARG A 282 9.23 -10.71 -15.35
N TYR A 283 8.15 -11.22 -15.95
CA TYR A 283 7.03 -11.84 -15.22
C TYR A 283 7.01 -13.38 -15.23
N LYS A 284 8.05 -14.06 -15.76
CA LYS A 284 8.12 -15.53 -15.88
C LYS A 284 9.41 -16.11 -15.31
N GLY A 285 9.38 -17.41 -14.99
CA GLY A 285 10.58 -18.26 -14.84
C GLY A 285 11.46 -17.97 -13.64
N THR A 286 10.95 -17.28 -12.62
CA THR A 286 11.75 -16.91 -11.43
C THR A 286 11.10 -17.30 -10.11
N LEU A 287 9.76 -17.35 -10.05
CA LEU A 287 9.02 -17.80 -8.88
C LEU A 287 8.04 -18.90 -9.30
N SER A 288 8.34 -20.14 -8.90
CA SER A 288 7.49 -21.30 -9.16
C SER A 288 6.82 -21.80 -7.87
N MET A 289 5.50 -21.93 -7.90
CA MET A 289 4.76 -22.60 -6.82
C MET A 289 4.96 -24.12 -6.84
N LEU A 290 5.32 -24.69 -7.99
CA LEU A 290 5.60 -26.11 -8.14
C LEU A 290 6.91 -26.46 -7.43
N ASP A 291 7.97 -25.66 -7.63
CA ASP A 291 9.26 -25.81 -6.93
C ASP A 291 9.11 -25.64 -5.42
N CYS A 292 8.17 -24.78 -4.99
CA CYS A 292 7.86 -24.57 -3.58
C CYS A 292 7.09 -25.74 -2.94
N ASN A 293 6.81 -26.83 -3.66
CA ASN A 293 6.03 -27.98 -3.20
C ASN A 293 4.68 -27.56 -2.58
N ILE A 294 3.97 -26.63 -3.24
CA ILE A 294 2.61 -26.22 -2.87
C ILE A 294 1.58 -27.19 -3.46
N PHE A 295 1.89 -27.79 -4.61
CA PHE A 295 1.08 -28.78 -5.31
C PHE A 295 1.85 -30.12 -5.43
N PRO A 296 1.91 -30.93 -4.37
CA PRO A 296 2.63 -32.20 -4.41
C PRO A 296 2.06 -33.12 -5.50
N GLY A 297 2.95 -33.73 -6.29
CA GLY A 297 2.58 -34.69 -7.34
C GLY A 297 2.11 -34.07 -8.66
N LEU A 298 2.12 -32.74 -8.79
CA LEU A 298 1.95 -32.08 -10.08
C LEU A 298 3.31 -32.04 -10.81
N PRO A 299 3.41 -32.51 -12.05
CA PRO A 299 4.68 -32.49 -12.77
C PRO A 299 5.01 -31.07 -13.28
N TYR A 300 6.30 -30.79 -13.45
CA TYR A 300 6.78 -29.46 -13.88
C TYR A 300 6.33 -29.08 -15.30
N ASP A 301 6.02 -30.06 -16.15
CA ASP A 301 5.51 -29.88 -17.52
C ASP A 301 4.01 -29.58 -17.59
N TYR A 302 3.31 -29.56 -16.46
CA TYR A 302 1.87 -29.29 -16.41
C TYR A 302 1.53 -27.87 -16.89
N LEU A 303 2.41 -26.91 -16.60
CA LEU A 303 2.28 -25.51 -16.99
C LEU A 303 3.11 -25.24 -18.25
N GLU A 304 2.45 -24.89 -19.35
CA GLU A 304 3.12 -24.55 -20.62
C GLU A 304 3.96 -23.27 -20.52
N SER A 305 3.46 -22.29 -19.76
CA SER A 305 4.21 -21.08 -19.43
C SER A 305 4.01 -20.72 -17.97
N GLU A 306 5.11 -20.76 -17.22
CA GLU A 306 5.09 -20.45 -15.80
C GLU A 306 5.35 -18.96 -15.55
N VAL A 307 4.27 -18.23 -15.24
CA VAL A 307 4.33 -16.86 -14.74
C VAL A 307 4.66 -16.87 -13.25
N ASN A 308 5.26 -15.78 -12.77
CA ASN A 308 5.61 -15.57 -11.37
C ASN A 308 4.36 -15.28 -10.52
N LEU A 309 3.50 -16.27 -10.34
CA LEU A 309 2.24 -16.18 -9.61
C LEU A 309 2.36 -16.89 -8.26
N PHE A 310 1.85 -16.28 -7.20
CA PHE A 310 1.80 -16.88 -5.86
C PHE A 310 0.46 -16.63 -5.17
N PHE A 311 -0.02 -17.63 -4.43
CA PHE A 311 -1.30 -17.56 -3.72
C PHE A 311 -1.11 -17.44 -2.22
N ILE A 312 -1.84 -16.50 -1.61
CA ILE A 312 -1.90 -16.31 -0.17
C ILE A 312 -3.37 -16.39 0.27
N PRO A 313 -3.75 -17.37 1.12
CA PRO A 313 -5.10 -17.46 1.63
C PRO A 313 -5.37 -16.35 2.65
N THR A 314 -6.63 -16.17 3.03
CA THR A 314 -6.97 -15.26 4.13
C THR A 314 -6.30 -15.73 5.42
N MET A 315 -5.69 -14.79 6.15
CA MET A 315 -5.15 -15.06 7.48
C MET A 315 -6.30 -15.45 8.42
N GLU A 316 -6.18 -16.60 9.04
CA GLU A 316 -7.15 -17.05 10.04
C GLU A 316 -6.75 -16.47 11.40
N CYS A 317 -7.65 -15.73 12.03
CA CYS A 317 -7.60 -15.56 13.48
C CYS A 317 -8.04 -16.90 14.05
N ASP A 318 -7.16 -17.59 14.78
CA ASP A 318 -7.53 -18.82 15.45
C ASP A 318 -8.81 -18.59 16.26
N THR A 319 -9.92 -19.17 15.80
CA THR A 319 -11.12 -19.28 16.62
C THR A 319 -10.78 -20.29 17.71
N GLU A 320 -10.51 -19.77 18.91
CA GLU A 320 -10.29 -20.52 20.17
C GLU A 320 -11.41 -21.53 20.51
N ASP A 321 -12.49 -21.55 19.73
CA ASP A 321 -13.68 -22.39 19.89
C ASP A 321 -13.41 -23.89 19.80
N THR A 322 -12.32 -24.33 19.16
CA THR A 322 -12.04 -25.77 18.97
C THR A 322 -11.26 -26.37 20.15
N ILE A 323 -10.32 -25.60 20.73
CA ILE A 323 -9.46 -26.09 21.83
C ILE A 323 -10.20 -26.00 23.17
N SER A 324 -11.10 -25.03 23.33
CA SER A 324 -11.95 -24.89 24.52
C SER A 324 -12.90 -26.08 24.75
N ARG A 325 -13.16 -26.89 23.70
CA ARG A 325 -14.00 -28.10 23.80
C ARG A 325 -13.21 -29.33 24.25
N ALA A 326 -11.91 -29.41 23.93
CA ALA A 326 -11.08 -30.59 24.22
C ALA A 326 -10.77 -30.81 25.71
N GLY A 327 -11.03 -29.81 26.57
CA GLY A 327 -10.85 -29.91 28.03
C GLY A 327 -11.92 -30.71 28.77
N SER A 328 -13.04 -31.06 28.11
CA SER A 328 -14.07 -31.91 28.71
C SER A 328 -13.79 -33.38 28.38
N GLY A 329 -13.28 -34.13 29.36
CA GLY A 329 -12.91 -35.54 29.19
C GLY A 329 -14.06 -36.36 28.60
N GLY A 330 -13.89 -36.82 27.35
CA GLY A 330 -14.88 -37.66 26.67
C GLY A 330 -15.12 -37.34 25.19
N ILE A 331 -14.55 -36.26 24.65
CA ILE A 331 -14.75 -35.90 23.23
C ILE A 331 -13.91 -36.82 22.31
N PRO A 332 -14.52 -37.55 21.35
CA PRO A 332 -13.78 -38.38 20.41
C PRO A 332 -12.94 -37.51 19.45
N LEU A 333 -11.70 -37.92 19.18
CA LEU A 333 -10.73 -37.15 18.38
C LEU A 333 -11.28 -36.69 17.02
N PHE A 334 -12.15 -37.49 16.38
CA PHE A 334 -12.80 -37.14 15.12
C PHE A 334 -13.57 -35.81 15.18
N SER A 335 -14.16 -35.48 16.34
CA SER A 335 -14.92 -34.24 16.54
C SER A 335 -14.03 -33.02 16.84
N VAL A 336 -12.74 -33.22 17.04
CA VAL A 336 -11.72 -32.17 17.21
C VAL A 336 -10.93 -31.96 15.90
N LEU A 337 -11.16 -32.78 14.88
CA LEU A 337 -10.49 -32.61 13.59
C LEU A 337 -10.90 -31.27 12.94
N PRO A 338 -9.93 -30.50 12.43
CA PRO A 338 -10.22 -29.25 11.77
C PRO A 338 -10.98 -29.49 10.47
N THR A 339 -11.84 -28.55 10.10
CA THR A 339 -12.54 -28.57 8.81
C THR A 339 -11.53 -28.55 7.67
N TYR A 340 -11.79 -29.32 6.62
CA TYR A 340 -10.96 -29.33 5.42
C TYR A 340 -10.99 -27.97 4.71
N LYS A 341 -9.86 -27.26 4.76
CA LYS A 341 -9.66 -25.94 4.13
C LYS A 341 -9.35 -26.04 2.64
N GLY A 342 -8.60 -27.09 2.25
CA GLY A 342 -8.21 -27.33 0.85
C GLY A 342 -7.10 -26.43 0.32
N HIS A 343 -6.27 -25.88 1.21
CA HIS A 343 -5.04 -25.15 0.88
C HIS A 343 -4.03 -25.28 2.03
N PRO A 344 -2.73 -25.02 1.79
CA PRO A 344 -1.73 -24.96 2.86
C PRO A 344 -2.00 -23.83 3.86
N SER A 345 -1.37 -23.89 5.03
CA SER A 345 -1.51 -22.85 6.06
C SER A 345 -0.90 -21.52 5.60
N PHE A 346 -1.49 -20.42 6.09
CA PHE A 346 -1.01 -19.06 5.82
C PHE A 346 0.48 -18.89 6.18
N HIS A 347 0.88 -19.34 7.38
CA HIS A 347 2.27 -19.29 7.84
C HIS A 347 3.24 -20.01 6.90
N SER A 348 2.89 -21.21 6.43
CA SER A 348 3.73 -21.99 5.51
C SER A 348 3.94 -21.25 4.18
N LEU A 349 2.87 -20.68 3.63
CA LEU A 349 2.91 -19.96 2.36
C LEU A 349 3.69 -18.65 2.46
N ILE A 350 3.52 -17.88 3.55
CA ILE A 350 4.31 -16.66 3.80
C ILE A 350 5.80 -16.99 3.95
N SER A 351 6.15 -18.05 4.69
CA SER A 351 7.54 -18.48 4.86
C SER A 351 8.19 -18.88 3.52
N LYS A 352 7.45 -19.64 2.68
CA LYS A 352 7.90 -20.01 1.33
C LYS A 352 8.08 -18.79 0.43
N LEU A 353 7.10 -17.88 0.41
CA LEU A 353 7.16 -16.65 -0.37
C LEU A 353 8.33 -15.77 0.06
N ARG A 354 8.52 -15.57 1.36
CA ARG A 354 9.62 -14.79 1.92
C ARG A 354 10.96 -15.36 1.48
N SER A 355 11.14 -16.68 1.58
CA SER A 355 12.35 -17.36 1.14
C SER A 355 12.64 -17.11 -0.35
N GLN A 356 11.62 -17.24 -1.21
CA GLN A 356 11.74 -17.00 -2.65
C GLN A 356 12.09 -15.55 -2.98
N ILE A 357 11.44 -14.58 -2.34
CA ILE A 357 11.70 -13.14 -2.57
C ILE A 357 13.12 -12.78 -2.13
N MET A 358 13.57 -13.27 -0.97
CA MET A 358 14.91 -13.01 -0.45
C MET A 358 16.02 -13.62 -1.33
N SER A 359 15.73 -14.70 -2.06
CA SER A 359 16.64 -15.35 -3.00
C SER A 359 16.63 -14.76 -4.42
N MET A 360 15.83 -13.72 -4.68
CA MET A 360 15.73 -13.15 -6.02
C MET A 360 17.03 -12.53 -6.51
N SER A 361 17.20 -12.51 -7.84
CA SER A 361 18.36 -11.92 -8.48
C SER A 361 18.53 -10.45 -8.14
N ARG A 362 19.78 -10.01 -8.01
CA ARG A 362 20.18 -8.64 -7.68
C ARG A 362 20.94 -7.99 -8.86
N PRO A 363 20.30 -7.87 -10.05
CA PRO A 363 20.96 -7.26 -11.20
C PRO A 363 21.25 -5.78 -10.93
N GLN A 364 22.30 -5.25 -11.54
CA GLN A 364 22.63 -3.84 -11.41
C GLN A 364 21.54 -2.95 -12.05
N LEU A 365 21.04 -1.98 -11.29
CA LEU A 365 20.01 -1.02 -11.72
C LEU A 365 20.55 0.12 -12.60
N SER A 366 21.87 0.35 -12.58
CA SER A 366 22.52 1.44 -13.31
C SER A 366 23.88 0.98 -13.84
N HIS A 367 24.49 1.75 -14.73
CA HIS A 367 25.86 1.50 -15.23
C HIS A 367 26.94 1.40 -14.14
N THR A 368 26.69 2.01 -12.98
CA THR A 368 27.60 1.96 -11.84
C THR A 368 27.07 1.02 -10.79
N ILE A 369 27.96 0.27 -10.14
CA ILE A 369 27.62 -0.50 -8.95
C ILE A 369 27.15 0.49 -7.88
N LEU A 370 25.90 0.33 -7.43
CA LEU A 370 25.30 1.18 -6.41
C LEU A 370 25.55 0.58 -5.03
N THR A 371 25.95 1.43 -4.08
CA THR A 371 25.76 1.17 -2.66
C THR A 371 24.36 1.55 -2.24
N GLU A 372 23.91 1.19 -1.03
CA GLU A 372 22.60 1.60 -0.53
C GLU A 372 22.42 3.13 -0.49
N LYS A 373 23.45 3.88 -0.06
CA LYS A 373 23.44 5.35 -0.09
C LYS A 373 23.36 5.90 -1.51
N ASN A 374 24.17 5.36 -2.42
CA ASN A 374 24.15 5.78 -3.82
C ASN A 374 22.81 5.43 -4.48
N TRP A 375 22.20 4.30 -4.13
CA TRP A 375 20.86 3.92 -4.55
C TRP A 375 19.82 4.93 -4.06
N PHE A 376 19.91 5.41 -2.82
CA PHE A 376 18.98 6.42 -2.30
C PHE A 376 19.09 7.74 -3.07
N HIS A 377 20.32 8.21 -3.35
CA HIS A 377 20.53 9.40 -4.18
C HIS A 377 20.06 9.19 -5.62
N TYR A 378 20.27 8.00 -6.17
CA TYR A 378 19.76 7.61 -7.47
C TYR A 378 18.23 7.65 -7.49
N ALA A 379 17.56 7.04 -6.51
CA ALA A 379 16.10 7.04 -6.39
C ALA A 379 15.53 8.47 -6.28
N ALA A 380 16.15 9.33 -5.47
CA ALA A 380 15.75 10.74 -5.38
C ALA A 380 15.83 11.45 -6.74
N ARG A 381 16.92 11.23 -7.49
CA ARG A 381 17.09 11.78 -8.84
C ARG A 381 16.04 11.26 -9.82
N ILE A 382 15.76 9.95 -9.79
CA ILE A 382 14.74 9.34 -10.65
C ILE A 382 13.37 9.91 -10.32
N TRP A 383 13.02 10.07 -9.04
CA TRP A 383 11.75 10.65 -8.63
C TRP A 383 11.56 12.08 -9.13
N ASP A 384 12.59 12.92 -9.03
CA ASP A 384 12.56 14.28 -9.57
C ASP A 384 12.47 14.29 -11.11
N GLY A 385 13.09 13.32 -11.78
CA GLY A 385 12.98 13.11 -13.21
C GLY A 385 11.57 12.69 -13.64
N VAL A 386 10.95 11.73 -12.95
CA VAL A 386 9.58 11.25 -13.20
C VAL A 386 8.57 12.39 -13.06
N LYS A 387 8.69 13.23 -12.03
CA LYS A 387 7.81 14.40 -11.84
C LYS A 387 7.89 15.41 -12.98
N LYS A 388 9.04 15.53 -13.63
CA LYS A 388 9.30 16.47 -14.73
C LYS A 388 9.26 15.80 -16.10
N SER A 389 8.81 14.54 -16.17
CA SER A 389 8.84 13.74 -17.39
C SER A 389 7.88 14.29 -18.44
N SER A 390 8.41 14.54 -19.64
CA SER A 390 7.62 15.00 -20.79
C SER A 390 6.60 13.94 -21.23
N ALA A 391 6.94 12.65 -21.16
CA ALA A 391 6.05 11.56 -21.54
C ALA A 391 4.82 11.49 -20.63
N LEU A 392 5.01 11.68 -19.32
CA LEU A 392 3.90 11.76 -18.37
C LEU A 392 3.05 13.01 -18.58
N SER A 393 3.67 14.15 -18.88
CA SER A 393 2.93 15.37 -19.24
C SER A 393 2.13 15.22 -20.53
N GLU A 394 2.68 14.54 -21.55
CA GLU A 394 1.99 14.26 -22.80
C GLU A 394 0.82 13.30 -22.59
N TYR A 395 1.03 12.21 -21.85
CA TYR A 395 -0.05 11.29 -21.50
C TYR A 395 -1.17 11.99 -20.72
N SER A 396 -0.83 12.85 -19.76
CA SER A 396 -1.81 13.66 -19.04
C SER A 396 -2.61 14.60 -19.95
N ARG A 397 -2.03 15.12 -21.04
CA ARG A 397 -2.74 15.95 -22.02
C ARG A 397 -3.68 15.15 -22.91
N LEU A 398 -3.44 13.86 -23.12
CA LEU A 398 -4.32 12.99 -23.90
C LEU A 398 -5.57 12.58 -23.11
N LEU A 399 -5.52 12.65 -21.78
CA LEU A 399 -6.63 12.32 -20.88
C LEU A 399 -7.54 13.52 -20.53
N GLY A 400 -7.08 14.75 -20.77
CA GLY A 400 -7.81 15.99 -20.49
C GLY A 400 -8.31 16.65 -21.76
#